data_AF-R5B692-F1
#
_entry.id   AF-R5B692-F1
#
_cell.length_a   1.000
_cell.length_b   1.000
_cell.length_c   1.000
_cell.angle_alpha   90.00
_cell.angle_beta   90.00
_cell.angle_gamma   90.00
#
_symmetry.space_group_name_H-M   'P 1'
#
loop_
_entity.id
_entity.type
_entity.pdbx_description
1 polymer ?
#
loop_
_entity_poly.entity_id
_entity_poly.type
_entity_poly.pdbx_seq_one_letter_code
_entity_poly.pdbx_strand_id
1 'polypeptide(L)' 'MKKLISCAFNIDTACVELHFTDGSIYSINCTAVEN' A
#
# COMPACT_ATOMS: atom_id res chain seq x y z
N MET A 1 16.10 7.35 -6.01
CA MET A 1 15.39 7.19 -4.73
C MET A 1 13.91 6.96 -5.06
N LYS A 2 13.28 5.89 -4.56
CA LYS A 2 11.83 5.71 -4.75
C LYS A 2 11.12 6.69 -3.82
N LYS A 3 10.41 7.68 -4.37
CA LYS A 3 9.63 8.64 -3.60
C LYS A 3 8.17 8.16 -3.56
N LEU A 4 7.59 8.16 -2.38
CA LEU A 4 6.17 7.87 -2.21
C LEU A 4 5.37 9.07 -2.72
N ILE A 5 4.43 8.82 -3.63
CA ILE A 5 3.46 9.82 -4.11
C ILE A 5 2.27 9.86 -3.16
N SER A 6 1.72 8.69 -2.83
CA SER A 6 0.48 8.58 -2.06
C SER A 6 0.44 7.30 -1.25
N CYS A 7 -0.13 7.38 -0.05
CA CYS A 7 -0.53 6.25 0.76
C CYS A 7 -2.02 6.38 1.09
N ALA A 8 -2.80 5.34 0.82
CA ALA A 8 -4.23 5.34 1.10
C ALA A 8 -4.67 3.98 1.66
N PHE A 9 -5.59 3.98 2.61
CA PHE A 9 -6.24 2.77 3.06
C PHE A 9 -7.43 2.47 2.14
N ASN A 10 -7.38 1.32 1.49
CA ASN A 10 -8.46 0.82 0.66
C ASN A 10 -9.37 -0.07 1.50
N ILE A 11 -10.58 0.43 1.76
CA ILE A 11 -11.58 -0.26 2.57
C ILE A 11 -12.20 -1.48 1.87
N ASP A 12 -12.18 -1.50 0.53
CA ASP A 12 -12.69 -2.63 -0.26
C ASP A 12 -11.82 -3.88 -0.08
N THR A 13 -10.49 -3.68 -0.02
CA THR A 13 -9.50 -4.75 0.14
C THR A 13 -8.96 -4.87 1.56
N ALA A 14 -9.35 -3.97 2.46
CA ALA A 14 -8.76 -3.80 3.80
C ALA A 14 -7.21 -3.74 3.78
N CYS A 15 -6.64 -3.14 2.73
CA CYS A 15 -5.20 -3.02 2.54
C CYS A 15 -4.77 -1.55 2.51
N VAL A 16 -3.52 -1.26 2.87
CA VAL A 16 -2.89 0.02 2.60
C VAL A 16 -2.19 -0.05 1.25
N GLU A 17 -2.53 0.84 0.33
CA GLU A 17 -1.90 0.97 -0.98
C GLU A 17 -0.90 2.11 -0.99
N LEU A 18 0.31 1.80 -1.49
CA LEU A 18 1.45 2.72 -1.59
C LEU A 18 1.76 2.94 -3.07
N HIS A 19 1.65 4.18 -3.53
CA HIS A 19 1.98 4.60 -4.89
C HIS A 19 3.33 5.30 -4.92
N PHE A 20 4.22 4.86 -5.80
CA PHE A 20 5.56 5.42 -5.95
C PHE A 20 5.73 6.18 -7.27
N THR A 21 6.68 7.11 -7.31
CA THR A 21 7.02 7.90 -8.52
C THR A 21 7.49 7.09 -9.71
N ASP A 22 7.85 5.84 -9.47
CA ASP A 22 8.29 4.87 -10.45
C ASP A 22 7.10 4.11 -11.10
N GLY A 23 5.86 4.37 -10.67
CA GLY A 23 4.67 3.65 -11.12
C GLY A 23 4.44 2.30 -10.43
N SER A 24 5.38 1.86 -9.59
CA SER A 24 5.20 0.72 -8.69
C SER A 24 4.06 0.97 -7.68
N ILE A 25 3.22 -0.04 -7.45
CA ILE A 25 2.18 -0.06 -6.40
C ILE A 25 2.48 -1.21 -5.44
N TYR A 26 2.45 -0.94 -4.14
CA TYR A 26 2.59 -1.97 -3.10
C TYR A 26 1.35 -1.96 -2.22
N SER A 27 0.78 -3.15 -1.97
CA SER A 27 -0.41 -3.32 -1.13
C SER A 27 -0.02 -4.07 0.13
N ILE A 28 -0.20 -3.44 1.29
CA ILE A 28 0.04 -4.03 2.60
C ILE A 28 -1.30 -4.52 3.13
N ASN A 29 -1.44 -5.84 3.24
CA ASN A 29 -2.66 -6.43 3.76
C ASN A 29 -2.72 -6.29 5.29
N CYS A 30 -3.68 -5.53 5.80
CA CYS A 30 -3.84 -5.32 7.25
C CYS A 30 -4.56 -6.48 7.96
N THR A 31 -5.03 -7.50 7.23
CA THR A 31 -5.62 -8.72 7.82
C THR A 31 -4.59 -9.81 8.08
N ALA A 32 -3.34 -9.62 7.61
CA ALA A 32 -2.23 -10.50 7.93
C ALA A 32 -1.86 -10.32 9.41
N VAL A 33 -2.52 -11.09 10.28
CA VAL A 33 -2.09 -11.29 11.66
C VAL A 33 -0.76 -12.02 11.62
N GLU A 34 0.28 -11.41 12.21
CA GLU A 34 1.56 -12.09 12.42
C GLU A 34 1.31 -13.22 13.45
N ASN A 35 1.36 -14.48 13.01
CA ASN A 35 1.35 -15.65 13.88
C ASN A 35 2.74 -16.27 13.94
#